data_AF-A0A031JQB5-F1
#
_entry.id   AF-A0A031JQB5-F1
#
_cell.length_a   1.000
_cell.length_b   1.000
_cell.length_c   1.000
_cell.angle_alpha   90.00
_cell.angle_beta   90.00
_cell.angle_gamma   90.00
#
_symmetry.space_group_name_H-M   'P 1'
#
loop_
_entity.id
_entity.type
_entity.pdbx_description
1 polymer ?
#
loop_
_entity_poly.entity_id
_entity_poly.type
_entity_poly.pdbx_seq_one_letter_code
_entity_poly.pdbx_strand_id
1 'polypeptide(L)' 'MTDFIRHERLLPADDIDRIISDAPLDLIQFQDVAASIPVDERPTMRSWIERFNAAVPASQRPRLAA' A
#
# COMPACT_ATOMS: atom_id res chain seq x y z
N MET A 1 -8.12 -3.97 -3.42
CA MET A 1 -8.44 -3.19 -2.20
C MET A 1 -9.72 -2.38 -2.40
N THR A 2 -9.80 -1.56 -3.45
CA THR A 2 -11.00 -0.80 -3.83
C THR A 2 -12.22 -1.69 -4.07
N ASP A 3 -12.03 -2.90 -4.59
CA ASP A 3 -13.12 -3.90 -4.72
C ASP A 3 -13.74 -4.28 -3.38
N PHE A 4 -12.91 -4.50 -2.36
CA PHE A 4 -13.38 -4.80 -1.00
C PHE A 4 -14.14 -3.61 -0.41
N ILE A 5 -13.58 -2.40 -0.53
CA ILE A 5 -14.22 -1.15 -0.06
C ILE A 5 -15.58 -0.95 -0.75
N ARG A 6 -15.68 -1.26 -2.05
CA ARG A 6 -16.92 -1.19 -2.84
C ARG A 6 -17.93 -2.24 -2.38
N HIS A 7 -17.48 -3.48 -2.19
CA HIS A 7 -18.34 -4.59 -1.74
C HIS A 7 -18.93 -4.33 -0.35
N GLU A 8 -18.10 -3.90 0.59
CA GLU A 8 -18.47 -3.58 1.97
C GLU A 8 -19.15 -2.19 2.11
N ARG A 9 -19.28 -1.44 1.01
CA ARG A 9 -19.87 -0.08 0.96
C ARG A 9 -19.26 0.89 1.98
N LEU A 10 -17.94 0.82 2.16
CA LEU A 10 -17.22 1.65 3.12
C LEU A 10 -17.02 3.09 2.63
N LEU A 11 -17.18 3.33 1.33
CA LEU A 11 -17.11 4.64 0.69
C LEU A 11 -18.17 4.76 -0.44
N PRO A 12 -18.57 5.99 -0.81
CA PRO A 12 -19.37 6.24 -2.02
C PRO A 12 -18.68 5.72 -3.27
N ALA A 13 -19.46 5.23 -4.25
CA ALA A 13 -18.91 4.65 -5.48
C ALA A 13 -18.03 5.64 -6.25
N ASP A 14 -18.46 6.90 -6.35
CA ASP A 14 -17.74 7.96 -7.07
C ASP A 14 -16.38 8.28 -6.43
N ASP A 15 -16.28 8.18 -5.09
CA ASP A 15 -15.01 8.35 -4.39
C ASP A 15 -14.04 7.19 -4.69
N ILE A 16 -14.56 5.96 -4.83
CA ILE A 16 -13.76 4.80 -5.21
C ILE A 16 -13.27 4.94 -6.65
N ASP A 17 -14.12 5.38 -7.57
CA ASP A 17 -13.74 5.60 -8.97
C ASP A 17 -12.67 6.68 -9.10
N ARG A 18 -12.77 7.75 -8.32
CA ARG A 18 -11.73 8.78 -8.25
C ARG A 18 -10.40 8.23 -7.72
N ILE A 19 -10.41 7.41 -6.66
CA ILE A 19 -9.20 6.76 -6.14
C ILE A 19 -8.54 5.88 -7.21
N ILE A 20 -9.33 5.14 -7.99
CA ILE A 20 -8.82 4.28 -9.06
C ILE A 20 -8.22 5.12 -10.19
N SER A 21 -8.89 6.20 -10.60
CA SER A 21 -8.44 7.12 -11.65
C SER A 21 -7.14 7.84 -11.28
N ASP A 22 -7.06 8.34 -10.05
CA ASP A 22 -6.00 9.25 -9.62
C ASP A 22 -4.81 8.52 -8.98
N ALA A 23 -4.87 7.19 -8.89
CA ALA A 23 -3.81 6.39 -8.29
C ALA A 23 -2.50 6.53 -9.08
N PRO A 24 -1.38 6.91 -8.44
CA PRO A 24 -0.07 6.90 -9.07
C PRO A 24 0.31 5.49 -9.54
N LEU A 25 0.96 5.38 -10.71
CA LEU A 25 1.35 4.09 -11.28
C LEU A 25 2.20 3.25 -10.30
N ASP A 26 3.13 3.90 -9.59
CA ASP A 26 3.98 3.25 -8.60
C ASP A 26 3.17 2.63 -7.45
N LEU A 27 2.05 3.27 -7.07
CA LEU A 27 1.15 2.73 -6.04
C LEU A 27 0.40 1.49 -6.55
N ILE A 28 -0.04 1.50 -7.81
CA ILE A 28 -0.72 0.35 -8.43
C ILE A 28 0.24 -0.84 -8.49
N GLN A 29 1.47 -0.63 -9.00
CA GLN A 29 2.49 -1.67 -9.07
C GLN A 29 2.84 -2.24 -7.69
N PHE A 30 2.95 -1.38 -6.68
CA PHE A 30 3.17 -1.82 -5.31
C PHE A 30 2.02 -2.71 -4.80
N GLN A 31 0.76 -2.30 -5.05
CA GLN A 31 -0.42 -3.05 -4.64
C GLN A 31 -0.52 -4.41 -5.33
N ASP A 32 -0.17 -4.51 -6.61
CA ASP A 32 -0.18 -5.77 -7.36
C ASP A 32 0.80 -6.79 -6.76
N VAL A 33 2.03 -6.36 -6.47
CA VAL A 33 3.04 -7.20 -5.81
C VAL A 33 2.63 -7.57 -4.39
N ALA A 34 2.03 -6.64 -3.63
CA ALA A 34 1.55 -6.94 -2.29
C ALA A 34 0.36 -7.93 -2.30
N ALA A 35 -0.51 -7.84 -3.31
CA ALA A 35 -1.67 -8.71 -3.47
C ALA A 35 -1.30 -10.14 -3.86
N SER A 36 -0.17 -10.34 -4.56
CA SER A 36 0.32 -11.68 -4.91
C SER A 36 0.86 -12.48 -3.72
N ILE A 37 1.09 -11.84 -2.56
CA ILE A 37 1.58 -12.49 -1.35
C ILE A 37 0.38 -13.02 -0.54
N PRO A 38 0.29 -14.35 -0.30
CA PRO A 38 -0.72 -14.97 0.56
C PRO A 38 -0.75 -14.32 1.95
N VAL A 39 -1.94 -14.20 2.54
CA VAL A 39 -2.13 -13.44 3.80
C VAL A 39 -1.28 -14.00 4.94
N ASP A 40 -1.18 -15.32 5.02
CA ASP A 40 -0.38 -16.06 6.01
C ASP A 40 1.14 -15.93 5.80
N GLU A 41 1.57 -15.58 4.59
CA GLU A 41 2.97 -15.31 4.25
C GLU A 41 3.35 -13.83 4.37
N ARG A 42 2.36 -12.94 4.59
CA ARG A 42 2.63 -11.50 4.67
C ARG A 42 3.47 -11.20 5.90
N PRO A 43 4.54 -10.40 5.73
CA PRO A 43 5.36 -10.03 6.84
C PRO A 43 4.61 -9.12 7.81
N THR A 44 4.97 -9.18 9.09
CA THR A 44 4.50 -8.18 10.04
C THR A 44 4.92 -6.79 9.58
N MET A 45 4.11 -5.79 9.91
CA MET A 45 4.42 -4.38 9.57
C MET A 45 5.82 -3.98 10.05
N ARG A 46 6.24 -4.45 11.24
CA ARG A 46 7.60 -4.23 11.76
C ARG A 46 8.67 -4.79 10.83
N SER A 47 8.58 -6.07 10.48
CA SER A 47 9.56 -6.72 9.61
C SER A 47 9.59 -6.13 8.20
N TRP A 48 8.43 -5.66 7.72
CA TRP A 48 8.34 -4.95 6.45
C TRP A 48 9.07 -3.60 6.50
N ILE A 49 8.82 -2.78 7.54
CA ILE A 49 9.49 -1.48 7.74
C ILE A 49 11.02 -1.65 7.85
N GLU A 50 11.47 -2.67 8.59
CA GLU A 50 12.90 -2.98 8.73
C GLU A 50 13.55 -3.27 7.37
N ARG A 51 12.91 -4.12 6.55
CA ARG A 51 13.39 -4.45 5.20
C ARG A 51 13.38 -3.25 4.26
N PHE A 52 12.30 -2.47 4.29
CA PHE A 52 12.19 -1.26 3.49
C PHE A 52 13.30 -0.27 3.84
N ASN A 53 13.50 0.00 5.13
CA ASN A 53 14.56 0.90 5.58
C ASN A 53 15.96 0.38 5.22
N ALA A 54 16.18 -0.95 5.26
CA ALA A 54 17.46 -1.53 4.83
C ALA A 54 17.74 -1.36 3.33
N ALA A 55 16.69 -1.34 2.49
CA ALA A 55 16.80 -1.13 1.04
C ALA A 55 16.94 0.35 0.64
N VAL A 56 16.55 1.29 1.52
CA VAL A 56 16.63 2.74 1.24
C VAL A 56 17.89 3.34 1.88
N PRO A 57 18.74 4.06 1.11
CA PRO A 57 19.87 4.80 1.66
C PRO A 57 19.43 5.73 2.79
N ALA A 58 20.23 5.84 3.85
CA ALA A 58 19.87 6.66 5.02
C ALA A 58 19.54 8.13 4.65
N SER A 59 20.13 8.65 3.58
CA SER A 59 19.87 9.99 3.03
C SER A 59 18.47 10.17 2.42
N GLN A 60 17.77 9.08 2.11
CA GLN A 60 16.44 9.08 1.47
C GLN A 60 15.33 8.59 2.40
N ARG A 61 15.65 8.23 3.65
CA ARG A 61 14.65 7.79 4.62
C ARG A 61 13.83 9.00 5.10
N PRO A 62 12.48 8.92 5.14
CA PRO A 62 11.65 9.98 5.70
C PRO A 62 12.06 10.24 7.16
N ARG A 63 12.33 11.50 7.52
CA ARG A 63 12.50 11.86 8.93
C ARG A 63 11.13 11.76 9.60
N LEU A 64 10.93 10.71 10.39
CA LEU A 64 9.82 10.67 11.34
C LEU A 64 10.02 11.86 12.29
N ALA A 65 9.08 12.81 12.28
CA ALA A 65 9.05 13.87 13.28
C ALA A 65 8.86 13.20 14.66
N ALA A 66 9.74 13.56 15.60
CA ALA A 66 9.71 13.08 16.97
C ALA A 66 8.52 13.67 17.75
#